data_AF-A0A831QM66-F1
#
_entry.id   AF-A0A831QM66-F1
#
_cell.length_a   1.000
_cell.length_b   1.000
_cell.length_c   1.000
_cell.angle_alpha   90.00
_cell.angle_beta   90.00
_cell.angle_gamma   90.00
#
_symmetry.space_group_name_H-M   'P 1'
#
loop_
_entity.id
_entity.type
_entity.pdbx_description
1 polymer ?
#
loop_
_entity_poly.entity_id
_entity_poly.type
_entity_poly.pdbx_seq_one_letter_code
_entity_poly.pdbx_strand_id
1 'polypeptide(L)'
;MFRSNYPLQRQFDAMDCGASCLAMVMMQLGVYRDIAEIRERVGQTKNGISVLDIEKAAESYHINTLPVSITFDDLRCNAPFPLIAHWRNEHFIVVNKVSDRYVYISDPASGKF
;
A
#
# COMPACT_ATOMS: atom_id res chain seq x y z
N MET A 1 1.19 22.73 11.06
CA MET A 1 0.45 22.58 9.78
C MET A 1 1.06 21.41 9.02
N PHE A 2 0.62 20.18 9.30
CA PHE A 2 1.21 18.96 8.72
C PHE A 2 0.41 18.55 7.48
N ARG A 3 0.68 19.18 6.34
CA ARG A 3 0.25 18.64 5.04
C ARG A 3 1.42 17.93 4.41
N SER A 4 1.74 16.73 4.91
CA SER A 4 2.53 15.79 4.12
C SER A 4 1.65 15.36 2.94
N ASN A 5 2.05 15.72 1.73
CA ASN A 5 1.25 15.45 0.53
C ASN A 5 1.53 14.03 0.01
N TYR A 6 1.21 13.01 0.82
CA TYR A 6 1.32 11.61 0.40
C TYR A 6 0.28 11.31 -0.69
N PRO A 7 0.56 10.48 -1.70
CA PRO A 7 -0.45 10.08 -2.68
C PRO A 7 -1.66 9.42 -2.01
N LEU A 8 -2.83 9.61 -2.62
CA LEU A 8 -4.05 8.87 -2.27
C LEU A 8 -4.72 8.42 -3.55
N GLN A 9 -4.70 7.11 -3.76
CA GLN A 9 -5.54 6.44 -4.75
C GLN A 9 -6.74 5.86 -4.00
N ARG A 10 -7.94 6.37 -4.29
CA ARG A 10 -9.17 5.78 -3.75
C ARG A 10 -9.46 4.47 -4.46
N GLN A 11 -9.93 3.49 -3.70
CA GLN A 11 -10.43 2.24 -4.26
C GLN A 11 -11.79 2.45 -4.93
N PHE A 12 -12.01 1.78 -6.06
CA PHE A 12 -13.30 1.80 -6.75
C PHE A 12 -14.26 0.76 -6.15
N ASP A 13 -13.74 -0.44 -5.87
CA ASP A 13 -14.45 -1.51 -5.17
C ASP A 13 -13.80 -1.81 -3.81
N ALA A 14 -14.55 -2.43 -2.88
CA ALA A 14 -14.03 -2.97 -1.62
C ALA A 14 -12.79 -3.88 -1.84
N MET A 15 -12.78 -4.63 -2.94
CA MET A 15 -11.71 -5.58 -3.29
C MET A 15 -10.47 -4.93 -3.93
N ASP A 16 -10.49 -3.62 -4.26
CA ASP A 16 -9.39 -2.92 -4.96
C ASP A 16 -8.33 -2.30 -4.02
N CYS A 17 -8.42 -2.54 -2.71
CA CYS A 17 -7.53 -1.90 -1.74
C CYS A 17 -6.05 -2.22 -1.98
N GLY A 18 -5.71 -3.47 -2.35
CA GLY A 18 -4.34 -3.87 -2.67
C GLY A 18 -3.76 -3.17 -3.91
N ALA A 19 -4.52 -3.11 -5.01
CA ALA A 19 -4.11 -2.40 -6.22
C ALA A 19 -3.96 -0.89 -5.98
N SER A 20 -4.87 -0.31 -5.19
CA SER A 20 -4.80 1.10 -4.79
C SER A 20 -3.57 1.39 -3.92
N CYS A 21 -3.23 0.50 -3.00
CA CYS A 21 -2.01 0.61 -2.18
C CYS A 21 -0.74 0.53 -3.02
N LEU A 22 -0.67 -0.43 -3.94
CA LEU A 22 0.46 -0.55 -4.86
C LEU A 22 0.63 0.72 -5.70
N ALA A 23 -0.48 1.27 -6.23
CA ALA A 23 -0.45 2.53 -6.98
C ALA A 23 0.09 3.70 -6.14
N MET A 24 -0.32 3.82 -4.87
CA MET A 24 0.18 4.86 -3.97
C MET A 24 1.68 4.75 -3.70
N VAL A 25 2.17 3.54 -3.44
CA VAL A 25 3.60 3.28 -3.24
C VAL A 25 4.40 3.57 -4.50
N MET A 26 3.93 3.10 -5.67
CA MET A 26 4.56 3.38 -6.95
C MET A 26 4.67 4.89 -7.22
N MET A 27 3.61 5.65 -6.96
CA MET A 27 3.63 7.12 -7.09
C MET A 27 4.69 7.78 -6.19
N GLN A 28 4.92 7.25 -4.98
CA GLN A 28 5.97 7.76 -4.08
C GLN A 28 7.38 7.39 -4.54
N LEU A 29 7.52 6.28 -5.26
CA LEU A 29 8.76 5.86 -5.92
C LEU A 29 8.98 6.57 -7.28
N GLY A 30 8.06 7.45 -7.70
CA GLY A 30 8.14 8.16 -8.99
C GLY A 30 7.68 7.33 -10.20
N VAL A 31 7.06 6.18 -9.97
CA VAL A 31 6.51 5.31 -11.02
C VAL A 31 5.01 5.57 -11.16
N TYR A 32 4.61 6.12 -12.30
CA TYR A 32 3.21 6.44 -12.58
C TYR A 32 2.65 5.46 -13.61
N ARG A 33 1.53 4.81 -13.27
CA ARG A 33 0.79 3.87 -14.12
C ARG A 33 -0.71 4.06 -13.93
N ASP A 34 -1.48 3.67 -14.94
CA ASP A 34 -2.93 3.73 -14.85
C ASP A 34 -3.43 2.73 -13.81
N ILE A 35 -4.42 3.13 -13.00
CA ILE A 35 -4.99 2.26 -11.98
C ILE A 35 -5.66 1.03 -12.59
N ALA A 36 -6.22 1.11 -13.79
CA ALA A 36 -6.76 -0.02 -14.52
C ALA A 36 -5.66 -1.05 -14.86
N GLU A 37 -4.49 -0.59 -15.31
CA GLU A 37 -3.33 -1.46 -15.57
C GLU A 37 -2.86 -2.15 -14.29
N ILE A 38 -2.74 -1.41 -13.19
CA ILE A 38 -2.33 -1.97 -11.89
C ILE A 38 -3.35 -3.01 -11.42
N ARG A 39 -4.66 -2.73 -11.54
CA ARG A 39 -5.72 -3.67 -11.16
C ARG A 39 -5.68 -4.95 -11.98
N GLU A 40 -5.43 -4.85 -13.29
CA GLU A 40 -5.29 -6.01 -14.16
C GLU A 40 -4.09 -6.88 -13.74
N ARG A 41 -2.96 -6.27 -13.41
CA ARG A 41 -1.74 -7.00 -13.01
C ARG A 41 -1.81 -7.63 -11.62
N VAL A 42 -2.42 -6.94 -10.66
CA VAL A 42 -2.67 -7.52 -9.32
C VAL A 42 -3.69 -8.65 -9.45
N GLY A 43 -4.64 -8.52 -10.38
CA GLY A 43 -5.71 -9.49 -10.55
C GLY A 43 -6.78 -9.35 -9.47
N GLN A 44 -8.04 -9.54 -9.86
CA GLN A 44 -9.15 -9.62 -8.93
C GLN A 44 -9.57 -11.08 -8.80
N THR A 45 -9.49 -11.63 -7.59
CA THR A 45 -10.12 -12.92 -7.28
C THR A 45 -11.42 -12.68 -6.50
N LYS A 46 -12.32 -13.67 -6.50
CA LYS A 46 -13.55 -13.61 -5.69
C LYS A 46 -13.30 -13.46 -4.19
N ASN A 47 -12.08 -13.75 -3.74
CA ASN A 47 -11.68 -13.72 -2.33
C ASN A 47 -10.84 -12.48 -1.97
N GLY A 48 -10.77 -11.48 -2.86
CA GLY A 48 -9.94 -10.29 -2.68
C GLY A 48 -8.52 -10.46 -3.23
N ILE A 49 -7.62 -9.59 -2.77
CA ILE A 49 -6.21 -9.52 -3.20
C ILE A 49 -5.33 -10.09 -2.09
N SER A 50 -4.42 -11.00 -2.42
CA SER A 50 -3.43 -11.52 -1.46
C SER A 50 -2.12 -10.72 -1.49
N VAL A 51 -1.29 -10.88 -0.45
CA VAL A 51 0.06 -10.29 -0.41
C VAL A 51 0.91 -10.78 -1.60
N LEU A 52 0.77 -12.05 -1.98
CA LEU A 52 1.49 -12.65 -3.10
C LEU A 52 1.09 -12.01 -4.44
N ASP A 53 -0.17 -11.63 -4.61
CA ASP A 53 -0.65 -10.97 -5.82
C ASP A 53 -0.07 -9.57 -5.95
N ILE A 54 0.01 -8.83 -4.83
CA ILE A 54 0.64 -7.52 -4.77
C ILE A 54 2.14 -7.61 -5.09
N GLU A 55 2.83 -8.59 -4.50
CA GLU A 55 4.25 -8.86 -4.76
C GLU A 55 4.52 -9.14 -6.24
N LYS A 56 3.80 -10.09 -6.85
CA LYS A 56 3.95 -10.41 -8.28
C LYS A 56 3.67 -9.21 -9.18
N ALA A 57 2.67 -8.41 -8.85
CA ALA A 57 2.37 -7.19 -9.59
C ALA A 57 3.50 -6.17 -9.46
N ALA A 58 4.05 -5.98 -8.26
CA ALA A 58 5.19 -5.09 -8.03
C ALA A 58 6.44 -5.53 -8.80
N GLU A 59 6.75 -6.83 -8.79
CA GLU A 59 7.87 -7.41 -9.55
C GLU A 59 7.75 -7.13 -11.06
N SER A 60 6.52 -7.16 -11.60
CA SER A 60 6.27 -6.85 -13.01
C SER A 60 6.57 -5.38 -13.38
N TYR A 61 6.67 -4.51 -12.37
CA TYR A 61 7.13 -3.12 -12.50
C TYR A 61 8.59 -2.94 -12.09
N HIS A 62 9.35 -4.03 -11.94
CA HIS A 62 10.74 -4.05 -11.47
C HIS A 62 10.92 -3.46 -10.06
N ILE A 63 9.89 -3.57 -9.22
CA ILE A 63 9.94 -3.17 -7.81
C ILE A 63 10.19 -4.42 -6.99
N ASN A 64 11.33 -4.46 -6.29
CA ASN A 64 11.63 -5.55 -5.37
C ASN A 64 10.84 -5.37 -4.08
N THR A 65 10.11 -6.40 -3.68
CA THR A 65 9.34 -6.42 -2.44
C THR A 65 9.91 -7.43 -1.45
N LEU A 66 9.65 -7.21 -0.16
CA LEU A 66 9.99 -8.16 0.90
C LEU A 66 8.77 -8.32 1.82
N PRO A 67 7.95 -9.37 1.64
CA PRO A 67 6.82 -9.63 2.51
C PRO A 67 7.34 -10.12 3.88
N VAL A 68 7.03 -9.38 4.94
CA VAL A 68 7.46 -9.68 6.31
C VAL A 68 6.32 -9.56 7.31
N SER A 69 6.42 -10.33 8.38
CA SER A 69 5.62 -10.13 9.60
C SER A 69 6.57 -9.60 10.68
N ILE A 70 6.33 -8.37 11.12
CA ILE A 70 7.19 -7.66 12.08
C ILE A 70 6.36 -7.08 13.22
N THR A 71 7.02 -6.84 14.35
CA THR A 71 6.39 -6.15 15.49
C THR A 71 6.19 -4.66 15.20
N PHE A 72 5.37 -3.99 16.00
CA PHE A 72 5.22 -2.53 15.88
C PHE A 72 6.54 -1.79 16.20
N ASP A 73 7.35 -2.30 17.13
CA ASP A 73 8.65 -1.71 17.44
C ASP A 73 9.63 -1.83 16.27
N ASP A 74 9.64 -2.97 15.58
CA ASP A 74 10.43 -3.14 14.35
C ASP A 74 9.93 -2.22 13.22
N LEU A 75 8.61 -2.11 13.06
CA LEU A 75 7.99 -1.17 12.12
C LEU A 75 8.44 0.27 12.39
N ARG A 76 8.54 0.65 13.67
CA ARG A 76 8.91 2.00 14.10
C ARG A 76 10.40 2.28 13.93
N CYS A 77 11.26 1.32 14.23
CA CYS A 77 12.71 1.52 14.33
C CYS A 77 13.47 1.13 13.07
N ASN A 78 13.00 0.13 12.32
CA ASN A 78 13.81 -0.57 11.32
C ASN A 78 13.18 -0.60 9.93
N ALA A 79 11.87 -0.40 9.79
CA ALA A 79 11.20 -0.55 8.50
C ALA A 79 11.42 0.63 7.55
N PRO A 80 11.62 0.38 6.24
CA PRO A 80 11.63 1.43 5.23
C PRO A 80 10.21 1.92 4.93
N PHE A 81 10.08 3.20 4.59
CA PHE A 81 8.80 3.79 4.14
C PHE A 81 8.94 4.33 2.70
N PRO A 82 7.86 4.29 1.90
CA PRO A 82 6.53 3.77 2.23
C PRO A 82 6.44 2.24 2.19
N LEU A 83 5.48 1.67 2.92
CA LEU A 83 5.18 0.23 2.88
C LEU A 83 3.68 -0.04 2.86
N ILE A 84 3.30 -1.23 2.40
CA ILE A 84 1.91 -1.71 2.44
C ILE A 84 1.75 -2.56 3.70
N ALA A 85 0.75 -2.23 4.51
CA ALA A 85 0.40 -2.96 5.72
C ALA A 85 -0.95 -3.65 5.55
N HIS A 86 -1.01 -4.93 5.95
CA HIS A 86 -2.25 -5.65 6.11
C HIS A 86 -2.92 -5.23 7.42
N TRP A 87 -4.17 -4.79 7.35
CA TRP A 87 -4.91 -4.17 8.44
C TRP A 87 -6.19 -4.96 8.74
N ARG A 88 -6.38 -5.34 10.00
CA ARG A 88 -7.58 -6.05 10.51
C ARG A 88 -7.95 -7.34 9.77
N ASN A 89 -7.00 -8.00 9.13
CA ASN A 89 -7.20 -9.23 8.36
C ASN A 89 -8.15 -9.13 7.14
N GLU A 90 -8.48 -7.91 6.71
CA GLU A 90 -9.46 -7.70 5.64
C GLU A 90 -9.10 -6.55 4.68
N HIS A 91 -8.09 -5.74 5.00
CA HIS A 91 -7.81 -4.50 4.29
C HIS A 91 -6.32 -4.23 4.12
N PHE A 92 -5.95 -3.47 3.10
CA PHE A 92 -4.60 -2.97 2.89
C PHE A 92 -4.56 -1.46 2.99
N ILE A 93 -3.54 -0.95 3.68
CA ILE A 93 -3.24 0.48 3.78
C ILE A 93 -1.78 0.74 3.45
N VAL A 94 -1.45 1.99 3.10
CA VAL A 94 -0.06 2.42 2.97
C VAL A 94 0.36 3.16 4.24
N VAL A 95 1.45 2.71 4.85
CA VAL A 95 2.12 3.43 5.94
C VAL A 95 3.20 4.30 5.31
N ASN A 96 3.01 5.61 5.42
CA ASN A 96 3.91 6.60 4.82
C ASN A 96 5.06 7.00 5.72
N LYS A 97 4.82 7.00 7.03
CA LYS A 97 5.78 7.38 8.07
C LYS A 97 5.27 6.96 9.44
N VAL A 98 6.17 6.62 10.34
CA VAL A 98 5.89 6.50 11.77
C VAL A 98 6.70 7.56 12.53
N SER A 99 6.08 8.13 13.56
CA SER A 99 6.71 9.04 14.53
C SER A 99 6.48 8.52 15.94
N ASP A 100 7.04 9.19 16.95
CA ASP A 100 6.86 8.79 18.35
C ASP A 100 5.39 8.84 18.82
N ARG A 101 4.53 9.60 18.14
CA ARG A 101 3.12 9.80 18.53
C ARG A 101 2.10 9.39 17.48
N TYR A 102 2.48 9.38 16.20
CA TYR A 102 1.54 9.21 15.09
C TYR A 102 2.09 8.26 14.04
N VAL A 103 1.18 7.46 13.48
CA VAL A 103 1.39 6.67 12.27
C VAL A 103 0.64 7.39 11.15
N TYR A 104 1.36 7.82 10.12
CA TYR A 104 0.80 8.53 8.98
C TYR A 104 0.42 7.52 7.90
N ILE A 105 -0.85 7.45 7.53
CA ILE A 105 -1.37 6.42 6.64
C ILE A 105 -2.13 7.00 5.44
N SER A 106 -2.07 6.31 4.32
CA SER A 106 -3.01 6.47 3.21
C SER A 106 -3.88 5.22 3.14
N ASP A 107 -5.15 5.39 3.48
CA ASP A 107 -6.19 4.36 3.40
C ASP A 107 -7.00 4.55 2.11
N PRO A 108 -7.00 3.57 1.18
CA PRO A 108 -7.79 3.63 -0.05
C PRO A 108 -9.30 3.82 0.15
N ALA A 109 -9.86 3.35 1.29
CA ALA A 109 -11.27 3.45 1.62
C ALA A 109 -11.61 4.80 2.28
N SER A 110 -10.87 5.12 3.35
CA SER A 110 -11.24 6.22 4.25
C SER A 110 -10.51 7.54 3.95
N GLY A 111 -9.37 7.51 3.24
CA GLY A 111 -8.57 8.69 2.91
C GLY A 111 -7.20 8.74 3.61
N LYS A 112 -6.69 9.94 3.88
CA LYS A 112 -5.37 10.11 4.55
C LYS A 112 -5.56 10.48 6.03
N PHE A 113 -4.73 9.92 6.90
CA PHE A 113 -4.77 10.16 8.35
C PHE A 113 -3.37 10.38 8.93
#